data_AF-A0AAW6RPP0-F1
#
_entry.id   AF-A0AAW6RPP0-F1
#
_cell.length_a   1.000
_cell.length_b   1.000
_cell.length_c   1.000
_cell.angle_alpha   90.00
_cell.angle_beta   90.00
_cell.angle_gamma   90.00
#
_symmetry.space_group_name_H-M   'P 1'
#
loop_
_entity.id
_entity.type
_entity.pdbx_description
1 polymer ?
#
loop_
_entity_poly.entity_id
_entity_poly.type
_entity_poly.pdbx_seq_one_letter_code
_entity_poly.pdbx_strand_id
1 'polypeptide(L)'
;MFTLAQSRSAPKELIDFAKNEIQDVLMNVRSVNYVMLCSTDGFDLAHVYKRDGYNSTKLAAVSSSILAMVAAFMNEIHLEGCQSITLDADNGKAILTSIPLYTLKNASNKIMQY
;
A
#
# COMPACT_ATOMS: atom_id res chain seq x y z
N MET A 1 -29.49 -10.73 11.25
CA MET A 1 -28.70 -9.64 10.62
C MET A 1 -27.39 -9.59 11.40
N PHE A 2 -26.33 -10.20 10.89
CA PHE A 2 -25.03 -10.20 11.57
C PHE A 2 -24.33 -8.89 11.27
N THR A 3 -24.35 -7.97 12.23
CA THR A 3 -23.50 -6.78 12.18
C THR A 3 -22.07 -7.24 12.47
N LEU A 4 -21.33 -7.57 11.41
CA LEU A 4 -19.88 -7.63 11.50
C LEU A 4 -19.44 -6.20 11.81
N ALA A 5 -19.16 -5.92 13.08
CA ALA A 5 -18.32 -4.78 13.40
C ALA A 5 -16.95 -5.10 12.77
N GLN A 6 -16.76 -4.68 11.51
CA GLN A 6 -15.47 -4.75 10.85
C GLN A 6 -14.51 -3.91 11.69
N SER A 7 -13.73 -4.59 12.51
CA SER A 7 -12.52 -4.02 13.07
C SER A 7 -11.71 -3.48 11.90
N ARG A 8 -11.48 -2.17 11.84
CA ARG A 8 -10.66 -1.52 10.81
C ARG A 8 -9.17 -1.83 10.94
N SER A 9 -8.79 -2.72 11.85
CA SER A 9 -7.42 -3.13 12.06
C SER A 9 -7.15 -4.41 11.28
N ALA A 10 -6.12 -4.38 10.43
CA ALA A 10 -5.62 -5.58 9.77
C ALA A 10 -5.20 -6.65 10.79
N PRO A 11 -5.28 -7.95 10.44
CA PRO A 11 -4.78 -9.04 11.28
C PRO A 11 -3.32 -8.82 11.67
N LYS A 12 -2.97 -9.15 12.92
CA LYS A 12 -1.61 -8.92 13.42
C LYS A 12 -0.59 -9.73 12.63
N GLU A 13 -0.93 -10.95 12.24
CA GLU A 13 -0.09 -11.82 11.42
C GLU A 13 0.24 -11.18 10.07
N LEU A 14 -0.73 -10.47 9.46
CA LEU A 14 -0.52 -9.74 8.22
C LEU A 14 0.40 -8.53 8.42
N ILE A 15 0.20 -7.78 9.52
CA ILE A 15 1.04 -6.62 9.85
C ILE A 15 2.49 -7.07 10.10
N ASP A 16 2.68 -8.13 10.88
CA ASP A 16 4.00 -8.67 11.21
C ASP A 16 4.71 -9.21 9.96
N PHE A 17 3.98 -9.94 9.10
CA PHE A 17 4.48 -10.38 7.79
C PHE A 17 4.90 -9.20 6.92
N ALA A 18 3.99 -8.23 6.73
CA ALA A 18 4.24 -7.05 5.91
C ALA A 18 5.47 -6.27 6.40
N LYS A 19 5.62 -6.12 7.73
CA LYS A 19 6.76 -5.44 8.33
C LYS A 19 8.09 -6.12 8.00
N ASN A 20 8.13 -7.46 8.00
CA ASN A 20 9.33 -8.20 7.61
C ASN A 20 9.67 -7.99 6.12
N GLU A 21 8.67 -8.06 5.24
CA GLU A 21 8.87 -7.87 3.79
C GLU A 21 9.35 -6.45 3.46
N ILE A 22 8.73 -5.41 4.03
CA ILE A 22 9.17 -4.02 3.75
C ILE A 22 10.53 -3.71 4.39
N GLN A 23 10.89 -4.38 5.48
CA GLN A 23 12.21 -4.29 6.09
C GLN A 23 13.28 -4.87 5.16
N ASP A 24 13.00 -6.01 4.51
CA ASP A 24 13.90 -6.60 3.52
C ASP A 24 14.18 -5.64 2.36
N VAL A 25 13.12 -5.00 1.83
CA VAL A 25 13.26 -3.94 0.80
C VAL A 25 14.16 -2.80 1.29
N LEU A 26 13.96 -2.31 2.52
CA LEU A 26 14.76 -1.23 3.08
C LEU A 26 16.25 -1.61 3.21
N MET A 27 16.54 -2.87 3.55
CA MET A 27 17.90 -3.38 3.77
C MET A 27 18.63 -3.71 2.47
N ASN A 28 17.92 -4.29 1.49
CA ASN A 28 18.54 -4.82 0.27
C ASN A 28 18.52 -3.83 -0.90
N VAL A 29 17.63 -2.81 -0.88
CA VAL A 29 17.60 -1.79 -1.93
C VAL A 29 18.42 -0.57 -1.51
N ARG A 30 19.48 -0.29 -2.28
CA ARG A 30 20.35 0.86 -2.05
C ARG A 30 19.56 2.17 -2.17
N SER A 31 19.86 3.12 -1.29
CA SER A 31 19.29 4.47 -1.27
C SER A 31 17.79 4.59 -0.96
N VAL A 32 17.08 3.48 -0.73
CA VAL A 32 15.73 3.53 -0.13
C VAL A 32 15.87 3.96 1.34
N ASN A 33 15.14 5.02 1.73
CA ASN A 33 15.21 5.59 3.08
C ASN A 33 13.94 5.35 3.91
N TYR A 34 12.82 5.04 3.25
CA TYR A 34 11.51 4.87 3.86
C TYR A 34 10.69 3.90 3.01
N VAL A 35 10.01 2.94 3.63
CA VAL A 35 9.04 2.04 2.99
C VAL A 35 7.81 1.97 3.89
N MET A 36 6.63 2.01 3.28
CA MET A 36 5.35 1.94 3.98
C MET A 36 4.37 1.09 3.18
N LEU A 37 3.64 0.25 3.90
CA LEU A 37 2.42 -0.39 3.45
C LEU A 37 1.24 0.36 4.06
N CYS A 38 0.33 0.85 3.22
CA CYS A 38 -0.90 1.50 3.65
C CYS A 38 -2.10 0.97 2.87
N SER A 39 -3.30 1.13 3.43
CA SER A 39 -4.54 0.84 2.70
C SER A 39 -4.85 1.91 1.65
N THR A 40 -5.72 1.58 0.69
CA THR A 40 -6.25 2.53 -0.29
C THR A 40 -7.06 3.66 0.36
N ASP A 41 -7.56 3.44 1.58
CA ASP A 41 -8.31 4.41 2.38
C ASP A 41 -7.41 5.32 3.23
N GLY A 42 -6.10 5.16 3.13
CA GLY A 42 -5.12 6.03 3.80
C GLY A 42 -4.78 5.64 5.24
N PHE A 43 -4.99 4.38 5.62
CA PHE A 43 -4.53 3.85 6.90
C PHE A 43 -3.12 3.26 6.78
N ASP A 44 -2.22 3.68 7.66
CA ASP A 44 -0.88 3.08 7.79
C ASP A 44 -1.00 1.67 8.41
N LEU A 45 -0.44 0.66 7.74
CA LEU A 45 -0.45 -0.73 8.20
C LEU A 45 0.91 -1.14 8.77
N ALA A 46 1.99 -0.78 8.09
CA ALA A 46 3.37 -1.01 8.52
C ALA A 46 4.32 -0.03 7.83
N HIS A 47 5.36 0.41 8.53
CA HIS A 47 6.40 1.25 7.94
C HIS A 47 7.77 0.98 8.57
N VAL A 48 8.81 1.24 7.81
CA VAL A 48 10.23 1.12 8.21
C VAL A 48 11.03 2.24 7.57
N TYR A 49 12.09 2.70 8.23
CA TYR A 49 12.89 3.83 7.75
C TYR A 49 14.34 3.81 8.25
N LYS A 50 15.24 4.43 7.48
CA LYS A 50 16.66 4.63 7.84
C LYS A 50 16.92 5.94 8.59
N ARG A 51 16.06 6.95 8.38
CA ARG A 51 16.18 8.28 8.99
C ARG A 51 14.82 8.71 9.51
N ASP A 52 14.79 9.28 10.71
CA ASP A 52 13.59 9.91 11.27
C ASP A 52 13.14 11.12 10.43
N GLY A 53 11.87 11.51 10.57
CA GLY A 53 11.30 12.71 9.93
C GLY A 53 10.10 12.43 9.02
N TYR A 54 9.76 11.18 8.77
CA TYR A 54 8.57 10.80 8.02
C TYR A 54 7.38 10.63 8.96
N ASN A 55 6.26 11.29 8.65
CA ASN A 55 5.00 11.06 9.35
C ASN A 55 4.17 10.05 8.54
N SER A 56 4.21 8.78 8.94
CA SER A 56 3.58 7.68 8.20
C SER A 56 2.07 7.88 8.03
N THR A 57 1.37 8.33 9.07
CA THR A 57 -0.07 8.61 9.01
C THR A 57 -0.40 9.68 7.96
N LYS A 58 0.37 10.78 7.90
CA LYS A 58 0.19 11.81 6.87
C LYS A 58 0.54 11.26 5.48
N LEU A 59 1.62 10.50 5.36
CA LEU A 59 2.02 9.91 4.08
C LEU A 59 1.00 8.92 3.55
N ALA A 60 0.38 8.10 4.40
CA ALA A 60 -0.69 7.18 4.02
C ALA A 60 -1.92 7.93 3.49
N ALA A 61 -2.37 8.97 4.19
CA ALA A 61 -3.50 9.80 3.75
C ALA A 61 -3.22 10.53 2.42
N VAL A 62 -2.02 11.08 2.27
CA VAL A 62 -1.60 11.74 1.02
C VAL A 62 -1.49 10.71 -0.13
N SER A 63 -0.92 9.53 0.13
CA SER A 63 -0.79 8.48 -0.88
C SER A 63 -2.15 7.99 -1.37
N SER A 64 -3.13 7.84 -0.48
CA SER A 64 -4.52 7.52 -0.82
C SER A 64 -5.14 8.61 -1.73
N SER A 65 -4.91 9.88 -1.40
CA SER A 65 -5.44 11.00 -2.20
C SER A 65 -4.80 11.05 -3.60
N ILE A 66 -3.50 10.79 -3.71
CA ILE A 66 -2.78 10.70 -4.99
C ILE A 66 -3.32 9.52 -5.81
N LEU A 67 -3.47 8.35 -5.20
CA LEU A 67 -3.98 7.15 -5.87
C LEU A 67 -5.39 7.40 -6.42
N ALA A 68 -6.28 8.02 -5.65
CA ALA A 68 -7.63 8.38 -6.08
C ALA A 68 -7.62 9.37 -7.26
N MET A 69 -6.78 10.41 -7.18
CA MET A 69 -6.62 11.40 -8.24
C MET A 69 -6.11 10.76 -9.54
N VAL A 70 -5.06 9.92 -9.45
CA VAL A 70 -4.52 9.23 -10.61
C VAL A 70 -5.54 8.25 -11.18
N ALA A 71 -6.27 7.50 -10.34
CA ALA A 71 -7.32 6.61 -10.82
C ALA A 71 -8.40 7.35 -11.63
N ALA A 72 -8.84 8.52 -11.15
CA ALA A 72 -9.79 9.36 -11.89
C ALA A 72 -9.21 9.86 -13.22
N PHE A 73 -7.96 10.32 -13.22
CA PHE A 73 -7.28 10.76 -14.44
C PHE A 73 -7.11 9.63 -15.47
N MET A 74 -6.69 8.44 -15.03
CA MET A 74 -6.52 7.27 -15.88
C MET A 74 -7.84 6.84 -16.52
N ASN A 75 -8.95 6.91 -15.77
CA ASN A 75 -10.28 6.67 -16.31
C ASN A 75 -10.66 7.65 -17.42
N GLU A 76 -10.37 8.95 -17.25
CA GLU A 76 -10.67 9.98 -18.25
C GLU A 76 -9.97 9.72 -19.59
N ILE A 77 -8.71 9.26 -19.53
CA ILE A 77 -7.91 8.97 -20.73
C ILE A 77 -7.97 7.50 -21.17
N HIS A 78 -8.88 6.71 -20.60
CA HIS A 78 -9.11 5.30 -20.95
C HIS A 78 -7.85 4.42 -20.84
N LEU A 79 -7.00 4.67 -19.84
CA LEU A 79 -5.84 3.83 -19.54
C LEU A 79 -6.15 2.90 -18.37
N GLU A 80 -6.12 1.60 -18.65
CA GLU A 80 -6.41 0.57 -17.65
C GLU A 80 -5.14 -0.02 -17.03
N GLY A 81 -5.26 -0.58 -15.82
CA GLY A 81 -4.20 -1.39 -15.22
C GLY A 81 -2.98 -0.61 -14.72
N CYS A 82 -3.16 0.63 -14.25
CA CYS A 82 -2.09 1.39 -13.59
C CYS A 82 -1.61 0.65 -12.32
N GLN A 83 -0.37 0.15 -12.33
CA GLN A 83 0.19 -0.60 -11.20
C GLN A 83 1.07 0.29 -10.30
N SER A 84 1.67 1.34 -10.85
CA SER A 84 2.61 2.18 -10.12
C SER A 84 2.62 3.63 -10.61
N ILE A 85 2.91 4.54 -9.69
CA ILE A 85 3.14 5.96 -9.90
C ILE A 85 4.53 6.29 -9.37
N THR A 86 5.36 6.90 -10.21
CA THR A 86 6.68 7.40 -9.80
C THR A 86 6.67 8.92 -9.80
N LEU A 87 7.06 9.51 -8.68
CA LEU A 87 7.22 10.95 -8.50
C LEU A 87 8.70 11.26 -8.43
N ASP A 88 9.20 11.97 -9.43
CA ASP A 88 10.60 12.37 -9.53
C ASP A 88 10.78 13.81 -9.04
N ALA A 89 11.78 14.02 -8.19
CA ALA A 89 12.16 15.31 -7.66
C ALA A 89 13.69 15.47 -7.65
N ASP A 90 14.17 16.71 -7.57
CA ASP A 90 15.61 17.01 -7.58
C ASP A 90 16.40 16.33 -6.45
N ASN A 91 15.71 16.00 -5.35
CA ASN A 91 16.29 15.41 -4.15
C ASN A 91 15.91 13.94 -3.92
N GLY A 92 15.25 13.29 -4.87
CA GLY A 92 14.91 11.88 -4.74
C GLY A 92 13.71 11.44 -5.58
N LYS A 93 13.21 10.25 -5.26
CA LYS A 93 12.07 9.64 -5.94
C LYS A 93 11.12 9.05 -4.90
N ALA A 94 9.82 9.15 -5.17
CA ALA A 94 8.80 8.39 -4.45
C ALA A 94 8.11 7.45 -5.44
N ILE A 95 7.91 6.19 -5.03
CA ILE A 95 7.23 5.19 -5.83
C ILE A 95 6.04 4.71 -5.02
N LEU A 96 4.85 4.86 -5.60
CA LEU A 96 3.61 4.30 -5.07
C LEU A 96 3.28 3.10 -5.96
N THR A 97 3.10 1.93 -5.37
CA THR A 97 2.72 0.72 -6.11
C THR A 97 1.50 0.10 -5.46
N SER A 98 0.53 -0.28 -6.29
CA SER A 98 -0.63 -1.03 -5.83
C SER A 98 -0.24 -2.50 -5.63
N ILE A 99 -0.72 -3.10 -4.55
CA ILE A 99 -0.62 -4.55 -4.33
C ILE A 99 -1.99 -5.14 -4.68
N PRO A 100 -2.12 -5.84 -5.81
CA PRO A 100 -3.41 -6.40 -6.21
C PRO A 100 -3.86 -7.49 -5.22
N LEU A 101 -5.16 -7.48 -4.91
CA LEU A 101 -5.78 -8.56 -4.16
C LEU A 101 -5.96 -9.77 -5.08
N TYR A 102 -5.06 -10.75 -5.00
CA TYR A 102 -5.29 -12.02 -5.68
C TYR A 102 -6.25 -12.87 -4.85
N THR A 103 -7.50 -13.01 -5.33
CA THR A 103 -8.39 -14.05 -4.81
C THR A 103 -7.86 -15.41 -5.27
N LEU A 104 -7.27 -16.19 -4.36
CA LEU A 104 -6.97 -17.59 -4.61
C LEU A 104 -8.30 -18.35 -4.71
N LYS A 105 -8.75 -18.63 -5.93
CA LYS A 105 -9.85 -19.58 -6.14
C LYS A 105 -9.31 -20.99 -5.85
N ASN A 106 -9.71 -21.56 -4.72
CA ASN A 106 -9.49 -22.99 -4.48
C ASN A 106 -10.40 -23.83 -5.40
N ALA A 107 -10.05 -25.08 -5.68
CA ALA A 107 -10.75 -25.97 -6.63
C ALA A 107 -12.26 -26.18 -6.32
N SER A 108 -12.73 -25.76 -5.15
CA SER A 108 -14.14 -25.78 -4.73
C SER A 108 -14.93 -24.50 -5.01
N ASN A 109 -14.37 -23.52 -5.73
CA ASN A 109 -15.05 -22.27 -6.14
C ASN A 109 -15.65 -21.45 -4.97
N LYS A 110 -15.14 -21.61 -3.74
CA LYS A 110 -15.49 -20.79 -2.59
C LYS A 110 -14.55 -19.59 -2.52
N ILE A 111 -15.11 -18.39 -2.56
CA ILE A 111 -14.38 -17.13 -2.36
C ILE A 111 -14.03 -17.04 -0.87
N MET A 112 -12.77 -17.27 -0.52
CA MET A 112 -12.22 -16.87 0.77
C MET A 112 -11.80 -15.40 0.63
N GLN A 113 -12.57 -14.48 1.20
CA GLN A 113 -12.10 -13.12 1.45
C GLN A 113 -11.48 -13.12 2.85
N TYR A 114 -10.19 -12.82 2.94
CA TYR A 114 -9.55 -12.44 4.19
C TYR A 114 -9.63 -10.93 4.34
#